data_AF-A0AAJ1UBH1-F1
#
_entry.id   AF-A0AAJ1UBH1-F1
#
_cell.length_a   1.000
_cell.length_b   1.000
_cell.length_c   1.000
_cell.angle_alpha   90.00
_cell.angle_beta   90.00
_cell.angle_gamma   90.00
#
_symmetry.space_group_name_H-M   'P 1'
#
loop_
_entity.id
_entity.type
_entity.pdbx_description
1 polymer ?
#
loop_
_entity_poly.entity_id
_entity_poly.type
_entity_poly.pdbx_seq_one_letter_code
_entity_poly.pdbx_strand_id
1 'polypeptide(L)' 'KTPVIIEDEVMIGANAVILEGVRVGKGAVVAAGAVVTSDVLAGTVVAGTPARVIKEKDEKTAEKVKLLEDLR' A
#
# COMPACT_ATOMS: atom_id res chain seq x y z
N LYS A 1 -20.92 13.84 -0.95
CA LYS A 1 -19.49 13.62 -0.60
C LYS A 1 -19.23 12.13 -0.73
N THR A 2 -18.22 11.75 -1.50
CA THR A 2 -17.81 10.35 -1.61
C THR A 2 -16.96 10.02 -0.38
N PRO A 3 -17.35 9.04 0.45
CA PRO A 3 -16.58 8.68 1.63
C PRO A 3 -15.23 8.07 1.23
N VAL A 4 -14.27 8.12 2.14
CA VAL A 4 -13.04 7.32 2.02
C VAL A 4 -13.39 5.88 2.40
N ILE A 5 -13.05 4.94 1.53
CA ILE A 5 -13.30 3.51 1.74
C ILE A 5 -11.96 2.83 2.01
N ILE A 6 -11.84 2.20 3.17
CA ILE A 6 -10.66 1.43 3.55
C ILE A 6 -11.11 -0.02 3.68
N GLU A 7 -10.57 -0.89 2.83
CA GLU A 7 -10.88 -2.32 2.85
C GLU A 7 -10.11 -3.07 3.95
N ASP A 8 -10.34 -4.38 4.05
CA ASP A 8 -9.75 -5.21 5.08
C ASP A 8 -8.22 -5.29 4.97
N GLU A 9 -7.55 -5.52 6.11
CA GLU A 9 -6.11 -5.76 6.19
C GLU A 9 -5.23 -4.63 5.60
N VAL A 10 -5.78 -3.43 5.47
CA VAL A 10 -5.04 -2.24 5.03
C VAL A 10 -4.12 -1.76 6.15
N MET A 11 -2.86 -1.49 5.80
CA MET A 11 -1.88 -0.91 6.72
C MET A 11 -1.65 0.54 6.38
N ILE A 12 -1.85 1.44 7.35
CA ILE A 12 -1.65 2.88 7.19
C ILE A 12 -0.52 3.33 8.09
N GLY A 13 0.54 3.84 7.49
CA GLY A 13 1.68 4.41 8.19
C GLY A 13 1.34 5.69 8.93
N ALA A 14 2.14 6.01 9.95
CA ALA A 14 1.97 7.21 10.75
C ALA A 14 1.98 8.48 9.87
N ASN A 15 1.09 9.43 10.19
CA ASN A 15 0.96 10.71 9.48
C ASN A 15 0.65 10.59 7.97
N ALA A 16 0.04 9.48 7.53
CA ALA A 16 -0.51 9.39 6.19
C ALA A 16 -1.81 10.20 6.06
N VAL A 17 -2.03 10.82 4.91
CA VAL A 17 -3.22 11.61 4.60
C VAL A 17 -3.90 10.99 3.39
N ILE A 18 -5.20 10.70 3.49
CA ILE A 18 -6.02 10.15 2.41
C ILE A 18 -7.08 11.18 2.04
N LEU A 19 -7.12 11.58 0.77
CA LEU A 19 -8.10 12.55 0.28
C LEU A 19 -9.50 11.95 0.12
N GLU A 20 -10.51 12.82 0.11
CA GLU A 20 -11.90 12.42 -0.04
C GLU A 20 -12.16 11.67 -1.36
N GLY A 21 -13.05 10.68 -1.33
CA GLY A 21 -13.40 9.88 -2.51
C GLY A 21 -12.40 8.81 -2.90
N VAL A 22 -11.29 8.65 -2.16
CA VAL A 22 -10.31 7.58 -2.39
C VAL A 22 -10.76 6.26 -1.79
N ARG A 23 -10.59 5.18 -2.54
CA ARG A 23 -10.70 3.80 -2.08
C ARG A 23 -9.33 3.15 -1.94
N VAL A 24 -9.09 2.54 -0.77
CA VAL A 24 -7.89 1.76 -0.48
C VAL A 24 -8.26 0.29 -0.47
N GLY A 25 -7.77 -0.44 -1.47
CA GLY A 25 -8.08 -1.85 -1.68
C GLY A 25 -7.50 -2.77 -0.61
N LYS A 26 -8.07 -3.97 -0.49
CA LYS A 26 -7.74 -4.96 0.54
C LYS A 26 -6.23 -5.27 0.59
N GLY A 27 -5.65 -5.29 1.78
CA GLY A 27 -4.24 -5.65 1.97
C GLY A 27 -3.23 -4.62 1.43
N ALA A 28 -3.69 -3.43 1.01
CA ALA A 28 -2.83 -2.34 0.58
C ALA A 28 -2.05 -1.73 1.77
N VAL A 29 -0.90 -1.14 1.46
CA VAL A 29 0.00 -0.55 2.45
C VAL A 29 0.31 0.90 2.08
N VAL A 30 -0.09 1.83 2.92
CA VAL A 30 0.22 3.26 2.79
C VAL A 30 1.42 3.57 3.68
N ALA A 31 2.53 4.05 3.11
CA ALA A 31 3.72 4.39 3.88
C ALA A 31 3.49 5.61 4.79
N ALA A 32 4.34 5.74 5.82
CA ALA A 32 4.31 6.89 6.72
C ALA A 32 4.55 8.21 5.95
N GLY A 33 3.78 9.24 6.30
CA GLY A 33 3.88 10.57 5.66
C GLY A 33 3.39 10.63 4.21
N ALA A 34 2.71 9.60 3.70
CA ALA A 34 2.21 9.58 2.33
C ALA A 34 0.90 10.37 2.16
N VAL A 35 0.70 11.04 1.02
CA VAL A 35 -0.54 11.76 0.69
C VAL A 35 -1.25 11.09 -0.49
N VAL A 36 -2.29 10.31 -0.21
CA VAL A 36 -3.04 9.53 -1.19
C VAL A 36 -4.09 10.41 -1.87
N THR A 37 -3.92 10.60 -3.18
CA THR A 37 -4.75 11.48 -4.02
C THR A 37 -5.64 10.73 -5.03
N SER A 38 -5.40 9.43 -5.19
CA SER A 38 -6.11 8.53 -6.12
C SER A 38 -6.31 7.16 -5.50
N ASP A 39 -7.25 6.38 -6.05
CA ASP A 39 -7.54 5.02 -5.60
C ASP A 39 -6.30 4.11 -5.58
N VAL A 40 -6.22 3.29 -4.54
CA VAL A 40 -5.14 2.34 -4.29
C VAL A 40 -5.67 0.93 -4.51
N LEU A 41 -5.05 0.19 -5.42
CA LEU A 41 -5.44 -1.19 -5.72
C LEU A 41 -5.13 -2.14 -4.56
N ALA A 42 -5.86 -3.24 -4.47
CA ALA A 42 -5.65 -4.27 -3.47
C ALA A 42 -4.21 -4.83 -3.55
N GLY A 43 -3.59 -5.08 -2.40
CA GLY A 43 -2.23 -5.60 -2.32
C GLY A 43 -1.14 -4.67 -2.87
N THR A 44 -1.41 -3.37 -3.04
CA THR A 44 -0.37 -2.42 -3.49
C THR A 44 0.22 -1.63 -2.33
N VAL A 45 1.49 -1.25 -2.48
CA VAL A 45 2.20 -0.40 -1.54
C VAL A 45 2.37 0.98 -2.16
N VAL A 46 1.89 2.02 -1.50
CA VAL A 46 1.99 3.41 -1.94
C VAL A 46 2.81 4.24 -0.96
N ALA A 47 3.60 5.18 -1.48
CA ALA A 47 4.43 6.07 -0.67
C ALA A 47 4.67 7.43 -1.33
N GLY A 48 5.02 8.42 -0.51
CA GLY A 48 5.39 9.77 -0.95
C GLY A 48 4.22 10.76 -0.98
N THR A 49 4.55 11.99 -1.40
CA THR A 49 3.62 13.12 -1.45
C THR A 49 3.78 13.85 -2.78
N PRO A 50 2.92 13.61 -3.79
CA PRO A 50 1.76 12.70 -3.79
C PRO A 50 2.15 11.22 -3.74
N ALA A 51 1.28 10.39 -3.16
CA ALA A 51 1.51 8.95 -3.02
C ALA A 51 1.54 8.28 -4.40
N ARG A 52 2.60 7.54 -4.67
CA ARG A 52 2.78 6.73 -5.88
C ARG A 52 2.94 5.28 -5.51
N VAL A 53 2.52 4.38 -6.39
CA VAL A 53 2.73 2.94 -6.23
C VAL A 53 4.23 2.67 -6.29
N ILE A 54 4.78 2.15 -5.18
CA ILE A 54 6.20 1.81 -5.06
C ILE A 54 6.46 0.31 -5.23
N LYS A 55 5.45 -0.53 -4.99
CA LYS A 55 5.53 -1.99 -5.10
C LYS A 55 4.14 -2.61 -5.21
N GLU A 56 4.00 -3.61 -6.06
CA GLU A 56 2.89 -4.57 -6.01
C GLU A 56 3.36 -5.76 -5.16
N LYS A 57 2.51 -6.22 -4.22
CA LYS A 57 2.96 -7.10 -3.13
C LYS A 57 3.23 -8.55 -3.56
N ASP A 58 3.08 -8.92 -4.83
CA ASP A 58 3.11 -10.34 -5.23
C ASP A 58 4.40 -10.86 -5.88
N GLU A 59 5.19 -10.10 -6.63
CA GLU A 59 6.23 -10.78 -7.45
C GLU A 59 7.62 -10.93 -6.81
N LYS A 60 8.10 -9.96 -6.00
CA LYS A 60 9.52 -9.95 -5.58
C LYS A 60 9.80 -10.31 -4.12
N THR A 61 8.76 -10.47 -3.30
CA THR A 61 8.94 -10.84 -1.88
C THR A 61 9.12 -12.35 -1.73
N ALA A 62 8.41 -13.16 -2.54
CA ALA A 62 8.57 -14.61 -2.55
C ALA A 62 9.98 -15.05 -3.00
N GLU A 63 10.56 -14.38 -4.01
CA GLU A 63 11.88 -14.74 -4.53
C GLU A 63 13.01 -14.54 -3.51
N LYS A 64 12.96 -13.47 -2.71
CA LYS A 64 13.98 -13.21 -1.68
C LYS A 64 13.87 -14.15 -0.48
N VAL A 65 12.67 -14.59 -0.13
CA VAL A 65 12.49 -15.56 0.97
C VAL A 65 13.03 -16.93 0.54
N LYS A 66 12.79 -17.37 -0.70
CA LYS A 66 13.36 -18.62 -1.23
C LYS A 66 14.90 -18.62 -1.26
N LEU A 67 15.51 -17.54 -1.72
CA LEU A 67 16.98 -17.39 -1.77
C LEU A 67 17.65 -17.45 -0.39
N LEU A 68 16.94 -17.06 0.68
CA LEU A 68 17.43 -17.14 2.05
C LEU A 68 17.27 -18.53 2.67
N GLU A 69 16.26 -19.29 2.24
CA GLU A 69 16.07 -20.68 2.65
C GLU A 69 17.07 -21.62 1.99
N ASP A 70 17.40 -21.40 0.71
CA ASP A 70 18.39 -22.21 -0.02
C ASP A 70 19.84 -22.00 0.48
N LEU A 71 20.09 -20.96 1.27
CA LEU A 71 21.41 -20.63 1.82
C LEU A 71 21.60 -21.03 3.30
N ARG A 72 20.58 -21.58 3.94
CA ARG A 72 20.61 -22.09 5.32
C ARG A 72 20.89 -23.58 5.37
#